data_AF-A0A954REB1-F1
#
_entry.id   AF-A0A954REB1-F1
#
_cell.length_a   1.000
_cell.length_b   1.000
_cell.length_c   1.000
_cell.angle_alpha   90.00
_cell.angle_beta   90.00
_cell.angle_gamma   90.00
#
_symmetry.space_group_name_H-M   'P 1'
#
loop_
_entity.id
_entity.type
_entity.pdbx_description
1 polymer ?
#
loop_
_entity_poly.entity_id
_entity_poly.type
_entity_poly.pdbx_seq_one_letter_code
_entity_poly.pdbx_strand_id
1 'polypeptide(L)'
;LLHGQQIRDTPRLSLPHPRMAFRRFVLQPAAEVGGDMVDPQTGWTIARLLEHLDATPDYLAVSGHDGVQAQRIVRQVARALSCQLALRPPVSDAIGSSGQSMAANLESLSQLAELVASFDVRRCVISDFWFDSVWFKIRQLAFAIGNESDLQLLRNLKAKVAPPKLLVLLSDPSDAADVDLRDYVRHEYRRPTLILNAPSDEVAVMEISAAMQAMRRS
;
A
#
# COMPACT_ATOMS: atom_id res chain seq x y z
N LEU A 1 13.74 -14.29 -12.26
CA LEU A 1 12.53 -13.94 -11.50
C LEU A 1 12.72 -14.28 -10.02
N LEU A 2 13.07 -15.52 -9.68
CA LEU A 2 13.53 -15.95 -8.36
C LEU A 2 14.89 -16.69 -8.49
N HIS A 3 15.73 -16.64 -7.46
CA HIS A 3 16.96 -17.42 -7.35
C HIS A 3 17.17 -17.87 -5.90
N GLY A 4 16.54 -18.99 -5.52
CA GLY A 4 16.45 -19.41 -4.12
C GLY A 4 15.83 -18.32 -3.24
N GLN A 5 16.41 -18.08 -2.06
CA GLN A 5 15.98 -17.03 -1.10
C GLN A 5 16.73 -15.70 -1.27
N GLN A 6 17.42 -15.52 -2.39
CA GLN A 6 18.31 -14.36 -2.56
C GLN A 6 17.52 -13.07 -2.79
N ILE A 7 17.71 -12.12 -1.86
CA ILE A 7 17.34 -10.72 -2.07
C ILE A 7 18.60 -9.95 -2.50
N ARG A 8 18.55 -9.32 -3.66
CA ARG A 8 19.60 -8.39 -4.13
C ARG A 8 18.93 -7.14 -4.65
N ASP A 9 19.38 -5.98 -4.20
CA ASP A 9 18.91 -4.69 -4.70
C ASP A 9 20.13 -3.86 -5.09
N THR A 10 20.48 -3.91 -6.37
CA THR A 10 21.59 -3.16 -6.96
C THR A 10 21.08 -2.36 -8.15
N PRO A 11 21.74 -1.26 -8.55
CA PRO A 11 21.32 -0.47 -9.72
C PRO A 11 21.18 -1.28 -11.03
N ARG A 12 21.86 -2.44 -11.12
CA ARG A 12 21.87 -3.29 -12.33
C ARG A 12 21.04 -4.56 -12.19
N LEU A 13 20.63 -4.94 -10.98
CA LEU A 13 19.92 -6.19 -10.72
C LEU A 13 19.13 -6.10 -9.42
N SER A 14 17.83 -6.33 -9.53
CA SER A 14 16.92 -6.51 -8.39
C SER A 14 16.32 -7.92 -8.42
N LEU A 15 16.54 -8.68 -7.35
CA LEU A 15 16.06 -10.05 -7.14
C LEU A 15 15.33 -10.14 -5.79
N PRO A 16 14.16 -10.80 -5.72
CA PRO A 16 13.26 -11.05 -6.85
C PRO A 16 12.87 -9.73 -7.54
N HIS A 17 12.48 -9.81 -8.82
CA HIS A 17 12.16 -8.59 -9.56
C HIS A 17 11.00 -7.85 -8.85
N PRO A 18 11.12 -6.55 -8.51
CA PRO A 18 10.16 -5.84 -7.65
C PRO A 18 8.71 -5.88 -8.14
N ARG A 19 8.53 -6.09 -9.45
CA ARG A 19 7.22 -6.15 -10.10
C ARG A 19 6.65 -7.56 -10.29
N MET A 20 7.34 -8.61 -9.83
CA MET A 20 6.89 -10.00 -10.02
C MET A 20 5.60 -10.29 -9.24
N ALA A 21 5.55 -9.84 -7.98
CA ALA A 21 4.53 -10.20 -6.99
C ALA A 21 3.09 -9.78 -7.36
N PHE A 22 2.90 -9.00 -8.42
CA PHE A 22 1.59 -8.52 -8.87
C PHE A 22 1.38 -8.62 -10.38
N ARG A 23 2.27 -9.31 -11.12
CA ARG A 23 2.09 -9.54 -12.56
C ARG A 23 1.44 -10.89 -12.78
N ARG A 24 0.15 -10.90 -13.11
CA ARG A 24 -0.61 -12.14 -13.33
C ARG A 24 0.02 -13.04 -14.38
N PHE A 25 0.43 -12.49 -15.52
CA PHE A 25 1.07 -13.23 -16.61
C PHE A 25 2.45 -13.83 -16.24
N VAL A 26 3.04 -13.41 -15.11
CA VAL A 26 4.26 -14.02 -14.54
C VAL A 26 3.87 -15.07 -13.51
N LEU A 27 2.94 -14.74 -12.63
CA LEU A 27 2.54 -15.61 -11.52
C LEU A 27 1.76 -16.84 -11.97
N GLN A 28 0.89 -16.72 -12.97
CA GLN A 28 0.09 -17.84 -13.47
C GLN A 28 0.96 -19.01 -13.98
N PRO A 29 1.87 -18.83 -14.97
CA PRO A 29 2.75 -19.92 -15.39
C PRO A 29 3.73 -20.34 -14.29
N ALA A 30 4.19 -19.42 -13.42
CA ALA A 30 5.08 -19.78 -12.32
C ALA A 30 4.39 -20.67 -11.27
N ALA A 31 3.10 -20.46 -11.01
CA ALA A 31 2.32 -21.27 -10.08
C ALA A 31 2.12 -22.71 -10.60
N GLU A 32 2.03 -22.89 -11.92
CA GLU A 32 1.88 -24.21 -12.56
C GLU A 32 3.14 -25.10 -12.37
N VAL A 33 4.33 -24.49 -12.34
CA VAL A 33 5.61 -25.22 -12.28
C VAL A 33 6.26 -25.23 -10.89
N GLY A 34 5.94 -24.27 -10.03
CA GLY A 34 6.61 -24.08 -8.73
C GLY A 34 5.79 -23.23 -7.77
N GLY A 35 4.51 -23.55 -7.61
CA GLY A 35 3.57 -22.79 -6.79
C GLY A 35 3.95 -22.68 -5.31
N ASP A 36 4.74 -23.61 -4.78
CA ASP A 36 5.25 -23.65 -3.41
C ASP A 36 6.50 -22.79 -3.18
N MET A 37 7.14 -22.30 -4.25
CA MET A 37 8.28 -21.39 -4.14
C MET A 37 7.90 -20.12 -3.40
N VAL A 38 8.73 -19.71 -2.44
CA VAL A 38 8.49 -18.53 -1.61
C VAL A 38 9.13 -17.30 -2.25
N ASP A 39 8.35 -16.23 -2.40
CA ASP A 39 8.86 -14.89 -2.69
C ASP A 39 9.44 -14.29 -1.39
N PRO A 40 10.76 -14.03 -1.31
CA PRO A 40 11.38 -13.59 -0.07
C PRO A 40 11.00 -12.14 0.33
N GLN A 41 10.42 -11.34 -0.57
CA GLN A 41 9.95 -9.99 -0.24
C GLN A 41 8.65 -10.01 0.56
N THR A 42 7.69 -10.84 0.16
CA THR A 42 6.39 -10.99 0.82
C THR A 42 6.36 -12.16 1.83
N GLY A 43 7.29 -13.10 1.71
CA GLY A 43 7.23 -14.38 2.42
C GLY A 43 6.07 -15.28 1.97
N TRP A 44 5.39 -14.94 0.86
CA TRP A 44 4.28 -15.73 0.33
C TRP A 44 4.76 -16.69 -0.74
N THR A 45 4.11 -17.84 -0.85
CA THR A 45 4.29 -18.74 -1.98
C THR A 45 3.78 -18.09 -3.28
N ILE A 46 4.32 -18.47 -4.43
CA ILE A 46 3.83 -18.01 -5.74
C ILE A 46 2.33 -18.30 -5.92
N ALA A 47 1.85 -19.47 -5.47
CA ALA A 47 0.42 -19.81 -5.51
C ALA A 47 -0.43 -18.81 -4.72
N ARG A 48 -0.02 -18.50 -3.48
CA ARG A 48 -0.67 -17.47 -2.63
C ARG A 48 -0.64 -16.06 -3.26
N LEU A 49 0.43 -15.69 -3.96
CA LEU A 49 0.47 -14.41 -4.68
C LEU A 49 -0.57 -14.36 -5.81
N LEU A 50 -0.70 -15.45 -6.58
CA LEU A 50 -1.72 -15.56 -7.62
C LEU A 50 -3.14 -15.54 -7.02
N GLU A 51 -3.37 -16.32 -5.97
CA GLU A 51 -4.64 -16.34 -5.24
C GLU A 51 -5.02 -14.95 -4.70
N HIS A 52 -4.04 -14.20 -4.17
CA HIS A 52 -4.26 -12.83 -3.72
C HIS A 52 -4.72 -11.90 -4.85
N LEU A 53 -4.14 -12.00 -6.04
CA LEU A 53 -4.60 -11.23 -7.20
C LEU A 53 -6.04 -11.60 -7.60
N ASP A 54 -6.42 -12.85 -7.35
CA ASP A 54 -7.70 -13.45 -7.73
C ASP A 54 -8.83 -13.21 -6.74
N ALA A 55 -8.54 -13.17 -5.45
CA ALA A 55 -9.51 -13.08 -4.37
C ALA A 55 -9.69 -11.64 -3.84
N THR A 56 -8.70 -10.76 -4.05
CA THR A 56 -8.74 -9.39 -3.52
C THR A 56 -9.47 -8.45 -4.48
N PRO A 57 -10.29 -7.50 -3.99
CA PRO A 57 -10.81 -6.40 -4.79
C PRO A 57 -9.72 -5.63 -5.55
N ASP A 58 -10.07 -4.99 -6.66
CA ASP A 58 -9.17 -4.09 -7.42
C ASP A 58 -8.97 -2.75 -6.70
N TYR A 59 -8.54 -2.80 -5.44
CA TYR A 59 -8.20 -1.65 -4.62
C TYR A 59 -6.67 -1.46 -4.59
N LEU A 60 -6.21 -0.30 -5.04
CA LEU A 60 -4.81 0.13 -4.96
C LEU A 60 -4.68 1.35 -4.02
N ALA A 61 -3.72 1.30 -3.11
CA ALA A 61 -3.41 2.42 -2.22
C ALA A 61 -2.09 3.06 -2.64
N VAL A 62 -2.06 4.38 -2.83
CA VAL A 62 -0.83 5.16 -3.03
C VAL A 62 -0.57 5.94 -1.76
N SER A 63 0.65 5.88 -1.24
CA SER A 63 1.06 6.64 -0.05
C SER A 63 2.42 7.28 -0.32
N GLY A 64 2.60 8.53 0.12
CA GLY A 64 3.85 9.28 0.01
C GLY A 64 3.91 10.43 1.01
N HIS A 65 5.09 11.03 1.18
CA HIS A 65 5.40 12.01 2.24
C HIS A 65 4.50 13.25 2.25
N ASP A 66 4.33 13.92 1.10
CA ASP A 66 3.66 15.23 1.05
C ASP A 66 2.13 15.16 0.87
N GLY A 67 1.58 13.98 0.57
CA GLY A 67 0.16 13.76 0.24
C GLY A 67 -0.33 14.44 -1.05
N VAL A 68 0.21 15.60 -1.38
CA VAL A 68 -0.10 16.41 -2.57
C VAL A 68 0.28 15.64 -3.84
N GLN A 69 1.49 15.08 -3.90
CA GLN A 69 1.93 14.33 -5.07
C GLN A 69 1.07 13.08 -5.27
N ALA A 70 0.83 12.33 -4.18
CA ALA A 70 -0.03 11.15 -4.20
C ALA A 70 -1.43 11.51 -4.73
N GLN A 71 -2.04 12.59 -4.22
CA GLN A 71 -3.35 13.07 -4.65
C GLN A 71 -3.39 13.44 -6.15
N ARG A 72 -2.36 14.12 -6.68
CA ARG A 72 -2.26 14.43 -8.12
C ARG A 72 -2.18 13.16 -8.96
N ILE A 73 -1.33 12.22 -8.57
CA ILE A 73 -1.10 10.96 -9.29
C ILE A 73 -2.38 10.12 -9.30
N VAL A 74 -3.04 9.91 -8.17
CA VAL A 74 -4.24 9.07 -8.12
C VAL A 74 -5.40 9.66 -8.90
N ARG A 75 -5.53 10.99 -8.95
CA ARG A 75 -6.52 11.67 -9.81
C ARG A 75 -6.27 11.40 -11.28
N GLN A 76 -5.01 11.44 -11.72
CA GLN A 76 -4.64 11.16 -13.11
C GLN A 76 -4.89 9.69 -13.47
N VAL A 77 -4.46 8.76 -12.61
CA VAL A 77 -4.67 7.31 -12.81
C VAL A 77 -6.17 6.97 -12.81
N ALA A 78 -6.95 7.50 -11.86
CA ALA A 78 -8.39 7.26 -11.79
C ALA A 78 -9.11 7.71 -13.06
N ARG A 79 -8.73 8.86 -13.62
CA ARG A 79 -9.26 9.34 -14.91
C ARG A 79 -8.86 8.44 -16.06
N ALA A 80 -7.58 8.06 -16.16
CA ALA A 80 -7.06 7.24 -17.25
C ALA A 80 -7.68 5.84 -17.28
N LEU A 81 -7.93 5.24 -16.13
CA LEU A 81 -8.41 3.86 -16.00
C LEU A 81 -9.89 3.73 -15.62
N SER A 82 -10.61 4.84 -15.52
CA SER A 82 -12.02 4.88 -15.06
C SER A 82 -12.25 4.20 -13.71
N CYS A 83 -11.32 4.39 -12.77
CA CYS A 83 -11.41 3.86 -11.41
C CYS A 83 -12.18 4.83 -10.49
N GLN A 84 -12.85 4.28 -9.48
CA GLN A 84 -13.33 5.07 -8.34
C GLN A 84 -12.12 5.70 -7.64
N LEU A 85 -12.18 7.01 -7.46
CA LEU A 85 -11.18 7.77 -6.72
C LEU A 85 -11.61 7.89 -5.26
N ALA A 86 -10.74 7.49 -4.33
CA ALA A 86 -10.95 7.65 -2.90
C ALA A 86 -9.87 8.55 -2.30
N LEU A 87 -10.24 9.76 -1.92
CA LEU A 87 -9.29 10.72 -1.35
C LEU A 87 -9.42 10.77 0.16
N ARG A 88 -8.31 10.94 0.85
CA ARG A 88 -8.31 11.24 2.28
C ARG A 88 -9.16 12.49 2.53
N PRO A 89 -10.08 12.47 3.52
CA PRO A 89 -10.78 13.68 3.94
C PRO A 89 -9.76 14.77 4.34
N PRO A 90 -9.96 16.04 3.94
CA PRO A 90 -9.10 17.11 4.43
C PRO A 90 -9.19 17.13 5.95
N VAL A 91 -8.05 16.91 6.61
CA VAL A 91 -7.96 17.12 8.06
C VAL A 91 -8.12 18.62 8.26
N SER A 92 -9.13 19.05 9.02
CA SER A 92 -9.27 20.47 9.33
C SER A 92 -8.02 20.88 10.11
N ASP A 93 -7.14 21.67 9.49
CA ASP A 93 -5.94 22.26 10.09
C ASP A 93 -6.26 23.29 11.20
N ALA A 94 -7.34 23.08 11.95
CA ALA A 94 -7.52 23.72 13.23
C ALA A 94 -6.52 23.10 14.22
N ILE A 95 -5.35 23.75 14.29
CA ILE A 95 -4.25 23.62 15.26
C ILE A 95 -3.10 22.73 14.78
N GLY A 96 -2.13 23.38 14.14
CA GLY A 96 -0.71 23.35 14.53
C GLY A 96 -0.01 22.00 14.69
N SER A 97 1.07 21.84 13.93
CA SER A 97 2.19 20.95 14.23
C SER A 97 2.42 20.77 15.74
N SER A 98 2.56 19.51 16.17
CA SER A 98 2.81 19.02 17.54
C SER A 98 1.61 18.83 18.51
N GLY A 99 0.36 19.03 18.07
CA GLY A 99 -0.80 19.02 19.00
C GLY A 99 -2.06 18.25 18.60
N GLN A 100 -2.05 17.36 17.59
CA GLN A 100 -3.24 16.55 17.31
C GLN A 100 -3.47 15.57 18.48
N SER A 101 -4.53 15.82 19.25
CA SER A 101 -4.98 14.94 20.33
C SER A 101 -5.14 13.51 19.81
N MET A 102 -4.83 12.51 20.65
CA MET A 102 -5.10 11.09 20.35
C MET A 102 -6.53 10.88 19.83
N ALA A 103 -7.50 11.62 20.36
CA ALA A 103 -8.89 11.60 19.90
C ALA A 103 -9.06 12.00 18.42
N ALA A 104 -8.39 13.06 17.97
CA ALA A 104 -8.48 13.53 16.58
C ALA A 104 -7.82 12.53 15.60
N ASN A 105 -6.74 11.90 16.03
CA ASN A 105 -6.08 10.83 15.28
C ASN A 105 -6.98 9.59 15.15
N LEU A 106 -7.64 9.18 16.24
CA LEU A 106 -8.59 8.06 16.25
C LEU A 106 -9.83 8.34 15.40
N GLU A 107 -10.35 9.56 15.44
CA GLU A 107 -11.44 10.01 14.58
C GLU A 107 -11.05 9.95 13.10
N SER A 108 -9.89 10.51 12.74
CA SER A 108 -9.36 10.45 11.38
C SER A 108 -9.18 9.01 10.90
N LEU A 109 -8.68 8.12 11.76
CA LEU A 109 -8.53 6.70 11.43
C LEU A 109 -9.88 6.01 11.24
N SER A 110 -10.88 6.36 12.06
CA SER A 110 -12.24 5.83 11.93
C SER A 110 -12.89 6.25 10.61
N GLN A 111 -12.75 7.53 10.23
CA GLN A 111 -13.22 8.05 8.94
C GLN A 111 -12.55 7.31 7.76
N LEU A 112 -11.25 7.04 7.84
CA LEU A 112 -10.55 6.25 6.81
C LEU A 112 -11.04 4.80 6.75
N ALA A 113 -11.36 4.19 7.90
CA ALA A 113 -11.91 2.83 7.93
C ALA A 113 -13.29 2.78 7.25
N GLU A 114 -14.16 3.74 7.55
CA GLU A 114 -15.48 3.87 6.91
C GLU A 114 -15.36 4.11 5.40
N LEU A 115 -14.42 4.96 4.99
CA LEU A 115 -14.17 5.22 3.58
C LEU A 115 -13.76 3.94 2.84
N VAL A 116 -12.82 3.16 3.38
CA VAL A 116 -12.43 1.87 2.77
C VAL A 116 -13.59 0.87 2.75
N ALA A 117 -14.41 0.83 3.81
CA ALA A 117 -15.58 -0.03 3.86
C ALA A 117 -16.65 0.34 2.81
N SER A 118 -16.68 1.59 2.34
CA SER A 118 -17.64 2.10 1.34
C SER A 118 -17.26 1.81 -0.12
N PHE A 119 -16.09 1.22 -0.38
CA PHE A 119 -15.59 0.99 -1.74
C PHE A 119 -16.49 0.04 -2.55
N ASP A 120 -16.87 0.44 -3.78
CA ASP A 120 -17.54 -0.48 -4.70
C ASP A 120 -16.49 -1.40 -5.34
N VAL A 121 -16.25 -2.53 -4.71
CA VAL A 121 -15.24 -3.52 -5.10
C VAL A 121 -15.48 -4.18 -6.47
N ARG A 122 -16.62 -3.91 -7.12
CA ARG A 122 -16.86 -4.30 -8.52
C ARG A 122 -16.16 -3.38 -9.51
N ARG A 123 -15.79 -2.18 -9.06
CA ARG A 123 -14.99 -1.23 -9.82
C ARG A 123 -13.58 -1.24 -9.26
N CYS A 124 -12.65 -0.90 -10.13
CA CYS A 124 -11.32 -0.53 -9.69
C CYS A 124 -11.41 0.69 -8.76
N VAL A 125 -10.68 0.67 -7.64
CA VAL A 125 -10.57 1.76 -6.67
C VAL A 125 -9.11 2.15 -6.49
N ILE A 126 -8.82 3.45 -6.47
CA ILE A 126 -7.50 3.97 -6.14
C ILE A 126 -7.58 5.07 -5.09
N SER A 127 -6.74 4.99 -4.05
CA SER A 127 -6.66 5.99 -2.98
C SER A 127 -5.31 6.68 -2.85
N ASP A 128 -5.31 7.94 -2.40
CA ASP A 128 -4.10 8.70 -2.02
C ASP A 128 -3.63 8.44 -0.57
N PHE A 129 -4.29 7.50 0.10
CA PHE A 129 -3.95 7.07 1.44
C PHE A 129 -3.85 5.55 1.52
N TRP A 130 -3.11 5.10 2.53
CA TRP A 130 -3.10 3.72 3.00
C TRP A 130 -3.44 3.73 4.49
N PHE A 131 -4.39 2.87 4.90
CA PHE A 131 -4.81 2.81 6.30
C PHE A 131 -3.62 2.56 7.25
N ASP A 132 -2.71 1.65 6.89
CA ASP A 132 -1.67 1.27 7.84
C ASP A 132 -0.56 2.32 8.00
N SER A 133 -0.42 3.28 7.09
CA SER A 133 0.54 4.37 7.31
C SER A 133 0.08 5.29 8.45
N VAL A 134 -1.23 5.48 8.60
CA VAL A 134 -1.82 6.21 9.72
C VAL A 134 -1.81 5.33 10.97
N TRP A 135 -2.19 4.05 10.85
CA TRP A 135 -2.06 3.05 11.91
C TRP A 135 -0.67 3.03 12.54
N PHE A 136 0.38 2.96 11.72
CA PHE A 136 1.77 2.86 12.15
C PHE A 136 2.17 4.07 13.00
N LYS A 137 1.84 5.28 12.53
CA LYS A 137 2.07 6.53 13.28
C LYS A 137 1.32 6.55 14.60
N ILE A 138 0.02 6.19 14.59
CA ILE A 138 -0.80 6.18 15.80
C ILE A 138 -0.33 5.09 16.77
N ARG A 139 0.06 3.90 16.30
CA ARG A 139 0.57 2.81 17.15
C ARG A 139 1.82 3.23 17.90
N GLN A 140 2.75 3.91 17.23
CA GLN A 140 3.95 4.44 17.87
C GLN A 140 3.61 5.45 18.98
N LEU A 141 2.66 6.36 18.71
CA LEU A 141 2.19 7.33 19.70
C LEU A 141 1.42 6.65 20.83
N ALA A 142 0.44 5.78 20.55
CA ALA A 142 -0.40 5.11 21.53
C ALA A 142 0.42 4.21 22.46
N PHE A 143 1.49 3.59 21.97
CA PHE A 143 2.44 2.87 22.83
C PHE A 143 3.17 3.81 23.80
N ALA A 144 3.44 5.06 23.40
CA ALA A 144 4.13 6.05 24.21
C ALA A 144 3.21 6.77 25.21
N ILE A 145 1.92 6.98 24.88
CA ILE A 145 1.02 7.88 25.63
C ILE A 145 -0.41 7.36 25.88
N GLY A 146 -0.82 6.21 25.31
CA GLY A 146 -2.22 5.75 25.27
C GLY A 146 -2.60 4.74 26.36
N ASN A 147 -3.92 4.54 26.55
CA ASN A 147 -4.48 3.51 27.43
C ASN A 147 -4.91 2.24 26.65
N GLU A 148 -5.18 1.12 27.33
CA GLU A 148 -5.54 -0.16 26.67
C GLU A 148 -6.83 -0.07 25.82
N SER A 149 -7.76 0.82 26.18
CA SER A 149 -9.01 1.00 25.41
C SER A 149 -8.73 1.57 24.02
N ASP A 150 -7.80 2.52 23.92
CA ASP A 150 -7.38 3.10 22.63
C ASP A 150 -6.71 2.03 21.76
N LEU A 151 -5.81 1.21 22.33
CA LEU A 151 -5.18 0.09 21.63
C LEU A 151 -6.21 -0.95 21.15
N GLN A 152 -7.24 -1.21 21.95
CA GLN A 152 -8.30 -2.14 21.56
C GLN A 152 -9.19 -1.57 20.43
N LEU A 153 -9.56 -0.30 20.50
CA LEU A 153 -10.29 0.38 19.42
C LEU A 153 -9.48 0.35 18.12
N LEU A 154 -8.19 0.65 18.22
CA LEU A 154 -7.25 0.52 17.11
C LEU A 154 -7.33 -0.90 16.52
N ARG A 155 -7.09 -1.96 17.32
CA ARG A 155 -7.11 -3.35 16.81
C ARG A 155 -8.42 -3.68 16.09
N ASN A 156 -9.55 -3.22 16.64
CA ASN A 156 -10.87 -3.43 16.06
C ASN A 156 -11.06 -2.72 14.72
N LEU A 157 -10.57 -1.48 14.56
CA LEU A 157 -10.60 -0.76 13.29
C LEU A 157 -9.74 -1.48 12.24
N LYS A 158 -8.51 -1.85 12.60
CA LYS A 158 -7.58 -2.56 11.70
C LYS A 158 -8.15 -3.87 11.18
N ALA A 159 -8.87 -4.62 12.02
CA ALA A 159 -9.48 -5.89 11.63
C ALA A 159 -10.60 -5.75 10.60
N LYS A 160 -11.22 -4.56 10.48
CA LYS A 160 -12.35 -4.31 9.58
C LYS A 160 -11.93 -3.74 8.22
N VAL A 161 -10.68 -3.28 8.08
CA VAL A 161 -10.21 -2.60 6.88
C VAL A 161 -9.58 -3.60 5.91
N ALA A 162 -10.18 -3.71 4.73
CA ALA A 162 -9.64 -4.52 3.66
C ALA A 162 -8.26 -3.95 3.23
N PRO A 163 -7.21 -4.79 3.17
CA PRO A 163 -5.91 -4.37 2.68
C PRO A 163 -5.96 -4.14 1.17
N PRO A 164 -5.14 -3.23 0.63
CA PRO A 164 -5.07 -3.03 -0.81
C PRO A 164 -4.50 -4.28 -1.50
N LYS A 165 -4.94 -4.52 -2.74
CA LYS A 165 -4.35 -5.54 -3.64
C LYS A 165 -2.88 -5.22 -3.93
N LEU A 166 -2.57 -3.94 -4.08
CA LEU A 166 -1.21 -3.43 -4.24
C LEU A 166 -1.06 -2.14 -3.45
N LEU A 167 -0.02 -2.06 -2.62
CA LEU A 167 0.45 -0.81 -2.04
C LEU A 167 1.47 -0.17 -2.98
N VAL A 168 1.35 1.12 -3.26
CA VAL A 168 2.36 1.91 -3.97
C VAL A 168 2.93 2.94 -3.01
N LEU A 169 4.24 2.88 -2.79
CA LEU A 169 4.95 3.84 -1.97
C LEU A 169 5.73 4.78 -2.87
N LEU A 170 5.28 6.04 -2.90
CA LEU A 170 6.05 7.15 -3.43
C LEU A 170 7.02 7.54 -2.34
N SER A 171 8.31 7.36 -2.58
CA SER A 171 9.26 7.55 -1.51
C SER A 171 10.57 8.18 -1.95
N ASP A 172 11.07 9.10 -1.14
CA ASP A 172 12.39 9.69 -1.27
C ASP A 172 13.35 8.99 -0.29
N PRO A 173 14.40 8.29 -0.78
CA PRO A 173 15.37 7.62 0.10
C PRO A 173 16.20 8.59 0.96
N SER A 174 16.14 9.90 0.70
CA SER A 174 16.78 10.92 1.52
C SER A 174 15.93 11.39 2.70
N ASP A 175 14.64 11.02 2.74
CA ASP A 175 13.72 11.36 3.83
C ASP A 175 13.65 10.23 4.87
N ALA A 176 13.93 10.55 6.13
CA ALA A 176 13.96 9.57 7.23
C ALA A 176 12.58 8.92 7.51
N ALA A 177 11.48 9.66 7.39
CA ALA A 177 10.14 9.11 7.64
C ALA A 177 9.75 8.07 6.58
N ASP A 178 10.23 8.28 5.36
CA ASP A 178 10.07 7.36 4.25
C ASP A 178 10.91 6.09 4.41
N VAL A 179 12.10 6.20 4.99
CA VAL A 179 12.93 5.04 5.36
C VAL A 179 12.21 4.16 6.38
N ASP A 180 11.67 4.75 7.45
CA ASP A 180 10.92 4.02 8.49
C ASP A 180 9.70 3.30 7.90
N LEU A 181 8.96 3.97 7.01
CA LEU A 181 7.78 3.38 6.37
C LEU A 181 8.16 2.22 5.43
N ARG A 182 9.27 2.34 4.69
CA ARG A 182 9.81 1.23 3.87
C ARG A 182 10.18 0.04 4.73
N ASP A 183 10.82 0.26 5.87
CA ASP A 183 11.22 -0.81 6.77
C ASP A 183 10.02 -1.51 7.40
N TYR A 184 9.00 -0.75 7.83
CA TYR A 184 7.72 -1.33 8.27
C TYR A 184 7.10 -2.20 7.17
N VAL A 185 7.10 -1.72 5.93
CA VAL A 185 6.49 -2.44 4.81
C VAL A 185 7.24 -3.73 4.48
N ARG A 186 8.57 -3.69 4.50
CA ARG A 186 9.44 -4.84 4.22
C ARG A 186 9.38 -5.91 5.31
N HIS A 187 9.27 -5.51 6.58
CA HIS A 187 9.43 -6.43 7.69
C HIS A 187 8.10 -6.85 8.33
N GLU A 188 7.14 -5.93 8.47
CA GLU A 188 5.85 -6.16 9.14
C GLU A 188 4.69 -6.35 8.15
N TYR A 189 4.56 -5.50 7.12
CA TYR A 189 3.40 -5.58 6.19
C TYR A 189 3.45 -6.78 5.25
N ARG A 190 4.62 -7.06 4.64
CA ARG A 190 4.93 -8.26 3.84
C ARG A 190 3.82 -8.67 2.85
N ARG A 191 3.39 -7.71 2.03
CA ARG A 191 2.36 -7.87 0.99
C ARG A 191 2.83 -7.23 -0.32
N PRO A 192 2.19 -7.54 -1.46
CA PRO A 192 2.56 -6.95 -2.74
C PRO A 192 2.66 -5.43 -2.65
N THR A 193 3.85 -4.91 -2.93
CA THR A 193 4.18 -3.49 -2.83
C THR A 193 5.03 -3.07 -4.03
N LEU A 194 4.76 -1.90 -4.58
CA LEU A 194 5.58 -1.22 -5.56
C LEU A 194 6.19 0.03 -4.92
N ILE A 195 7.52 0.09 -4.83
CA ILE A 195 8.23 1.28 -4.34
C ILE A 195 8.73 2.07 -5.54
N LEU A 196 8.35 3.35 -5.61
CA LEU A 196 8.82 4.30 -6.61
C LEU A 196 9.69 5.35 -5.92
N ASN A 197 10.98 5.38 -6.29
CA ASN A 197 11.96 6.29 -5.70
C ASN A 197 11.90 7.66 -6.38
N ALA A 198 11.42 8.68 -5.66
CA ALA A 198 11.29 10.06 -6.13
C ALA A 198 10.82 10.19 -7.61
N PRO A 199 9.69 9.56 -7.99
CA PRO A 199 9.25 9.57 -9.37
C PRO A 199 8.71 10.95 -9.77
N SER A 200 8.83 11.31 -11.04
CA SER A 200 7.97 12.36 -11.60
C SER A 200 6.51 11.86 -11.64
N ASP A 201 5.55 12.80 -11.64
CA ASP A 201 4.12 12.45 -11.73
C ASP A 201 3.83 11.59 -12.98
N GLU A 202 4.45 11.90 -14.11
CA GLU A 202 4.29 11.14 -15.37
C GLU A 202 4.76 9.69 -15.24
N VAL A 203 5.97 9.49 -14.69
CA VAL A 203 6.52 8.14 -14.48
C VAL A 203 5.68 7.35 -13.48
N ALA A 204 5.23 8.00 -12.40
CA ALA A 204 4.37 7.34 -11.41
C ALA A 204 3.03 6.92 -12.01
N VAL A 205 2.37 7.81 -12.77
CA VAL A 205 1.11 7.49 -13.45
C VAL A 205 1.29 6.33 -14.42
N MET A 206 2.37 6.31 -15.20
CA MET A 206 2.69 5.22 -16.12
C MET A 206 2.90 3.88 -15.39
N GLU A 207 3.75 3.86 -14.37
CA GLU A 207 4.07 2.64 -13.60
C GLU A 207 2.86 2.08 -12.86
N ILE A 208 2.07 2.95 -12.21
CA ILE A 208 0.85 2.53 -11.50
C ILE A 208 -0.17 1.99 -12.50
N SER A 209 -0.35 2.67 -13.64
CA SER A 209 -1.30 2.20 -14.67
C SER A 209 -0.90 0.84 -15.23
N ALA A 210 0.39 0.64 -15.50
CA ALA A 210 0.94 -0.64 -15.94
C ALA A 210 0.77 -1.73 -14.88
N ALA A 211 1.00 -1.42 -13.60
CA ALA A 211 0.78 -2.35 -12.51
C ALA A 211 -0.69 -2.79 -12.40
N MET A 212 -1.62 -1.85 -12.51
CA MET A 212 -3.06 -2.13 -12.48
C MET A 212 -3.51 -3.01 -13.63
N GLN A 213 -3.02 -2.74 -14.85
CA GLN A 213 -3.29 -3.60 -16.01
C GLN A 213 -2.71 -5.00 -15.83
N ALA A 214 -1.50 -5.11 -15.29
CA ALA A 214 -0.84 -6.40 -15.08
C ALA A 214 -1.50 -7.30 -14.02
N MET A 215 -2.35 -6.73 -13.15
CA MET A 215 -3.12 -7.46 -12.15
C MET A 215 -4.48 -7.96 -12.65
N ARG A 216 -5.03 -7.37 -13.73
CA ARG A 216 -6.38 -7.71 -14.22
C ARG A 216 -6.45 -9.15 -14.72
N ARG A 217 -7.59 -9.79 -14.53
CA ARG A 217 -7.95 -11.02 -15.23
C ARG A 217 -8.23 -10.67 -16.70
N SER A 218 -7.58 -11.40 -17.61
CA SER A 218 -7.84 -11.37 -19.06
C SER A 218 -9.18 -12.00 -19.40
#